data_AF-A0A354ZH25-F1
#
_entry.id   AF-A0A354ZH25-F1
#
_cell.length_a   1.000
_cell.length_b   1.000
_cell.length_c   1.000
_cell.angle_alpha   90.00
_cell.angle_beta   90.00
_cell.angle_gamma   90.00
#
_symmetry.space_group_name_H-M   'P 1'
#
loop_
_entity.id
_entity.type
_entity.pdbx_description
1 polymer ?
#
loop_
_entity_poly.entity_id
_entity_poly.type
_entity_poly.pdbx_seq_one_letter_code
_entity_poly.pdbx_strand_id
1 'polypeptide(L)'
;MSHSEATIVKQKARASRTALSMRKIASMAPPPPLAALAALSALLVLSALLAVPGGSALAQSDADTDLFLKARVISVEAIRDDSSVFDGFNHGLDVESELITVELTSAPYKGQVVQSTSIKSGNPAYDFDVKPGDRVVMWAEVCDGDIVEAHVFSPDRGRCLKWLVA
;
A
#
# COMPACT_ATOMS: atom_id res chain seq x y z
N MET A 1 -4.69 -83.49 -66.69
CA MET A 1 -5.81 -82.62 -66.31
C MET A 1 -5.29 -81.74 -65.17
N SER A 2 -5.09 -80.43 -65.29
CA SER A 2 -5.38 -79.51 -66.41
C SER A 2 -4.10 -78.87 -67.01
N HIS A 3 -4.27 -77.94 -67.95
CA HIS A 3 -3.27 -77.28 -68.83
C HIS A 3 -2.20 -76.46 -68.06
N SER A 4 -0.93 -76.39 -68.50
CA SER A 4 -0.34 -75.50 -69.55
C SER A 4 -0.32 -74.01 -69.14
N GLU A 5 0.65 -73.14 -69.46
CA GLU A 5 1.67 -73.13 -70.53
C GLU A 5 2.76 -72.04 -70.26
N ALA A 6 3.96 -72.13 -70.89
CA ALA A 6 4.91 -71.02 -71.20
C ALA A 6 5.47 -70.10 -70.06
N THR A 7 6.46 -69.19 -70.24
CA THR A 7 7.74 -69.17 -71.01
C THR A 7 8.70 -68.09 -70.43
N ILE A 8 10.00 -68.43 -70.37
CA ILE A 8 11.28 -67.63 -70.37
C ILE A 8 11.18 -66.08 -70.56
N VAL A 9 12.04 -65.26 -69.89
CA VAL A 9 12.92 -64.16 -70.47
C VAL A 9 13.58 -63.15 -69.47
N LYS A 10 14.93 -63.22 -69.37
CA LYS A 10 16.02 -62.18 -69.41
C LYS A 10 16.05 -60.83 -68.62
N GLN A 11 17.29 -60.50 -68.17
CA GLN A 11 18.03 -59.19 -68.24
C GLN A 11 17.63 -57.98 -67.34
N LYS A 12 18.40 -56.87 -67.16
CA LYS A 12 19.88 -56.56 -67.07
C LYS A 12 20.09 -55.02 -66.87
N ALA A 13 21.28 -54.61 -66.36
CA ALA A 13 21.83 -53.22 -66.23
C ALA A 13 21.31 -52.37 -65.03
N ARG A 14 22.04 -51.42 -64.38
CA ARG A 14 23.36 -50.70 -64.52
C ARG A 14 23.36 -49.28 -65.16
N ALA A 15 23.40 -48.23 -64.33
CA ALA A 15 23.96 -46.86 -64.59
C ALA A 15 23.84 -45.97 -63.32
N SER A 16 24.42 -44.77 -63.16
CA SER A 16 25.79 -44.26 -63.46
C SER A 16 26.06 -42.88 -62.74
N ARG A 17 27.32 -42.41 -62.78
CA ARG A 17 27.96 -41.22 -62.13
C ARG A 17 27.35 -39.83 -62.43
N THR A 18 27.64 -38.76 -61.66
CA THR A 18 28.72 -37.70 -61.82
C THR A 18 28.50 -36.61 -60.72
N ALA A 19 29.36 -35.69 -60.21
CA ALA A 19 30.64 -35.00 -60.55
C ALA A 19 31.72 -35.17 -59.42
N LEU A 20 32.85 -34.44 -59.19
CA LEU A 20 33.48 -33.15 -59.60
C LEU A 20 32.93 -31.84 -58.92
N SER A 21 33.69 -30.76 -58.62
CA SER A 21 35.13 -30.42 -58.84
C SER A 21 35.72 -29.30 -57.92
N MET A 22 37.06 -29.30 -57.69
CA MET A 22 38.02 -28.17 -57.39
C MET A 22 37.88 -27.24 -56.13
N ARG A 23 38.90 -27.16 -55.23
CA ARG A 23 40.08 -26.21 -55.10
C ARG A 23 39.76 -24.87 -54.35
N LYS A 24 40.66 -24.07 -53.72
CA LYS A 24 42.15 -23.98 -53.67
C LYS A 24 42.71 -23.16 -52.43
N ILE A 25 43.97 -23.40 -52.02
CA ILE A 25 44.97 -22.57 -51.24
C ILE A 25 44.64 -21.75 -49.95
N ALA A 26 45.22 -22.22 -48.82
CA ALA A 26 46.24 -21.60 -47.92
C ALA A 26 46.23 -20.11 -47.47
N SER A 27 46.40 -19.86 -46.15
CA SER A 27 47.57 -19.16 -45.50
C SER A 27 47.28 -18.62 -44.06
N MET A 28 48.32 -18.54 -43.21
CA MET A 28 48.56 -17.68 -42.01
C MET A 28 47.45 -17.29 -41.00
N ALA A 29 47.68 -17.58 -39.70
CA ALA A 29 47.46 -16.67 -38.54
C ALA A 29 48.11 -17.20 -37.22
N PRO A 30 48.47 -16.35 -36.22
CA PRO A 30 49.06 -16.73 -34.91
C PRO A 30 48.12 -16.40 -33.70
N PRO A 31 48.62 -16.02 -32.49
CA PRO A 31 48.91 -16.87 -31.33
C PRO A 31 47.85 -16.82 -30.18
N PRO A 32 47.98 -17.68 -29.13
CA PRO A 32 47.08 -17.75 -27.95
C PRO A 32 47.65 -17.03 -26.69
N PRO A 33 47.03 -17.07 -25.48
CA PRO A 33 45.60 -17.01 -25.10
C PRO A 33 45.32 -16.17 -23.80
N LEU A 34 44.88 -14.90 -23.86
CA LEU A 34 44.59 -14.10 -22.63
C LEU A 34 43.36 -13.16 -22.73
N ALA A 35 42.18 -13.69 -23.09
CA ALA A 35 40.95 -12.88 -23.23
C ALA A 35 39.69 -13.40 -22.52
N ALA A 36 39.65 -14.67 -22.09
CA ALA A 36 38.40 -15.31 -21.67
C ALA A 36 37.92 -14.99 -20.24
N LEU A 37 38.81 -14.55 -19.33
CA LEU A 37 38.51 -14.47 -17.89
C LEU A 37 38.04 -13.09 -17.39
N ALA A 38 38.18 -12.03 -18.19
CA ALA A 38 37.85 -10.66 -17.77
C ALA A 38 36.34 -10.33 -17.91
N ALA A 39 35.65 -10.95 -18.86
CA ALA A 39 34.28 -10.58 -19.23
C ALA A 39 33.22 -10.96 -18.18
N LEU A 40 33.42 -12.06 -17.44
CA LEU A 40 32.48 -12.49 -16.39
C LEU A 40 32.48 -11.54 -15.18
N SER A 41 33.66 -11.07 -14.78
CA SER A 41 33.84 -10.24 -13.58
C SER A 41 33.16 -8.88 -13.70
N ALA A 42 33.18 -8.27 -14.89
CA ALA A 42 32.57 -6.96 -15.12
C ALA A 42 31.03 -6.96 -14.99
N LEU A 43 30.38 -8.06 -15.38
CA LEU A 43 28.92 -8.18 -15.33
C LEU A 43 28.41 -8.29 -13.89
N LEU A 44 29.14 -9.02 -13.04
CA LEU A 44 28.81 -9.26 -11.63
C LEU A 44 28.86 -7.96 -10.78
N VAL A 45 29.82 -7.07 -11.08
CA VAL A 45 29.92 -5.75 -10.40
C VAL A 45 28.76 -4.83 -10.78
N LEU A 46 28.27 -4.89 -12.03
CA LEU A 46 27.14 -4.06 -12.47
C LEU A 46 25.83 -4.49 -11.82
N SER A 47 25.59 -5.80 -11.65
CA SER A 47 24.40 -6.30 -10.94
C SER A 47 24.36 -5.92 -9.46
N ALA A 48 25.51 -5.79 -8.79
CA ALA A 48 25.57 -5.37 -7.40
C ALA A 48 25.13 -3.91 -7.19
N LEU A 49 25.32 -3.04 -8.18
CA LEU A 49 25.04 -1.60 -8.06
C LEU A 49 23.54 -1.25 -8.16
N LEU A 50 22.72 -2.15 -8.72
CA LEU A 50 21.26 -2.04 -8.75
C LEU A 50 20.57 -2.69 -7.52
N ALA A 51 21.34 -3.33 -6.64
CA ALA A 51 20.86 -4.00 -5.43
C ALA A 51 20.90 -3.10 -4.18
N VAL A 52 20.90 -1.77 -4.34
CA VAL A 52 20.64 -0.83 -3.25
C VAL A 52 19.13 -0.75 -3.06
N PRO A 53 18.54 -1.35 -2.01
CA PRO A 53 17.17 -1.00 -1.65
C PRO A 53 17.16 0.50 -1.31
N GLY A 54 16.38 1.27 -2.07
CA GLY A 54 16.12 2.69 -1.81
C GLY A 54 15.25 2.88 -0.57
N GLY A 55 15.66 2.30 0.56
CA GLY A 55 15.08 2.50 1.86
C GLY A 55 15.40 3.92 2.31
N SER A 56 14.59 4.87 1.85
CA SER A 56 14.38 6.12 2.55
C SER A 56 13.81 5.78 3.92
N ALA A 57 14.70 5.48 4.86
CA ALA A 57 14.44 5.66 6.27
C ALA A 57 14.16 7.16 6.45
N LEU A 58 12.88 7.53 6.30
CA LEU A 58 12.39 8.76 6.86
C LEU A 58 12.76 8.68 8.34
N ALA A 59 13.58 9.63 8.79
CA ALA A 59 13.70 9.88 10.22
C ALA A 59 12.34 10.41 10.65
N GLN A 60 11.46 9.46 11.01
CA GLN A 60 10.18 9.78 11.59
C GLN A 60 10.49 10.54 12.87
N SER A 61 9.86 11.70 13.02
CA SER A 61 10.07 12.51 14.20
C SER A 61 9.21 11.90 15.29
N ASP A 62 9.84 11.22 16.24
CA ASP A 62 9.24 10.69 17.47
C ASP A 62 8.90 11.87 18.41
N ALA A 63 8.08 12.79 17.91
CA ALA A 63 7.65 14.02 18.55
C ALA A 63 6.14 14.11 18.44
N ASP A 64 5.49 14.14 19.59
CA ASP A 64 4.04 14.14 19.73
C ASP A 64 3.44 15.28 18.91
N THR A 65 2.58 14.93 17.94
CA THR A 65 2.13 15.86 16.90
C THR A 65 0.61 16.05 16.94
N ASP A 66 0.19 17.22 17.43
CA ASP A 66 -1.18 17.74 17.33
C ASP A 66 -1.65 17.83 15.87
N LEU A 67 -2.72 17.10 15.52
CA LEU A 67 -3.35 17.15 14.21
C LEU A 67 -4.85 17.45 14.27
N PHE A 68 -5.33 18.24 13.31
CA PHE A 68 -6.76 18.46 13.10
C PHE A 68 -7.28 17.58 11.96
N LEU A 69 -8.04 16.53 12.32
CA LEU A 69 -8.53 15.51 11.40
C LEU A 69 -10.03 15.68 11.14
N LYS A 70 -10.51 15.40 9.93
CA LYS A 70 -11.95 15.47 9.61
C LYS A 70 -12.61 14.11 9.83
N ALA A 71 -13.71 14.06 10.56
CA ALA A 71 -14.42 12.82 10.88
C ALA A 71 -15.93 12.90 10.61
N ARG A 72 -16.58 11.73 10.62
CA ARG A 72 -18.04 11.58 10.65
C ARG A 72 -18.44 10.79 11.91
N VAL A 73 -19.45 11.27 12.62
CA VAL A 73 -20.00 10.57 13.80
C VAL A 73 -20.75 9.30 13.37
N ILE A 74 -20.46 8.18 14.02
CA ILE A 74 -21.11 6.87 13.85
C ILE A 74 -22.17 6.67 14.94
N SER A 75 -21.76 6.73 16.21
CA SER A 75 -22.63 6.61 17.39
C SER A 75 -22.30 7.69 18.42
N VAL A 76 -23.28 7.96 19.27
CA VAL A 76 -23.15 8.79 20.48
C VAL A 76 -23.90 8.05 21.58
N GLU A 77 -23.21 7.74 22.67
CA GLU A 77 -23.70 6.84 23.73
C GLU A 77 -23.48 7.50 25.09
N ALA A 78 -24.57 7.74 25.83
CA ALA A 78 -24.49 8.40 27.14
C ALA A 78 -23.78 7.52 28.16
N ILE A 79 -22.67 8.02 28.71
CA ILE A 79 -21.93 7.40 29.82
C ILE A 79 -22.72 7.71 31.10
N ARG A 80 -23.20 6.67 31.77
CA ARG A 80 -23.81 6.80 33.10
C ARG A 80 -22.77 6.52 34.17
N ASP A 81 -22.46 7.53 34.94
CA ASP A 81 -21.75 7.35 36.21
C ASP A 81 -22.72 6.79 37.25
N ASP A 82 -22.68 5.47 37.47
CA ASP A 82 -23.25 4.83 38.67
C ASP A 82 -22.43 5.17 39.94
N SER A 83 -21.46 6.10 39.85
CA SER A 83 -20.48 6.41 40.89
C SER A 83 -21.00 7.44 41.91
N SER A 84 -21.89 7.00 42.80
CA SER A 84 -22.31 7.74 44.02
C SER A 84 -21.19 7.87 45.08
N VAL A 85 -19.96 8.12 44.64
CA VAL A 85 -18.71 8.02 45.41
C VAL A 85 -18.12 9.41 45.70
N PHE A 86 -18.53 10.45 44.96
CA PHE A 86 -18.02 11.83 45.11
C PHE A 86 -19.08 12.85 45.61
N ASP A 87 -20.06 12.33 46.35
CA ASP A 87 -21.26 12.99 46.91
C ASP A 87 -20.98 14.14 47.93
N GLY A 88 -19.70 14.47 48.15
CA GLY A 88 -19.24 15.49 49.09
C GLY A 88 -18.57 16.72 48.47
N PHE A 89 -18.32 16.74 47.15
CA PHE A 89 -17.65 17.84 46.44
C PHE A 89 -18.38 18.31 45.18
N ASN A 90 -19.08 17.42 44.47
CA ASN A 90 -19.99 17.85 43.41
C ASN A 90 -21.30 18.31 44.06
N HIS A 91 -21.62 19.60 43.96
CA HIS A 91 -22.78 20.23 44.60
C HIS A 91 -24.13 19.90 43.92
N GLY A 92 -24.44 18.62 43.71
CA GLY A 92 -25.63 18.17 42.96
C GLY A 92 -25.58 18.54 41.47
N LEU A 93 -24.37 18.58 40.91
CA LEU A 93 -24.14 18.77 39.47
C LEU A 93 -24.00 17.39 38.81
N ASP A 94 -25.07 16.93 38.17
CA ASP A 94 -25.04 15.79 37.25
C ASP A 94 -24.18 16.17 36.03
N VAL A 95 -23.00 15.56 35.90
CA VAL A 95 -22.07 15.82 34.79
C VAL A 95 -22.38 14.90 33.63
N GLU A 96 -23.22 15.37 32.71
CA GLU A 96 -23.58 14.61 31.50
C GLU A 96 -22.32 14.33 30.65
N SER A 97 -22.09 13.05 30.35
CA SER A 97 -20.92 12.57 29.62
C SER A 97 -21.33 11.64 28.47
N GLU A 98 -20.70 11.78 27.32
CA GLU A 98 -21.02 11.04 26.09
C GLU A 98 -19.76 10.36 25.51
N LEU A 99 -19.89 9.10 25.11
CA LEU A 99 -18.90 8.41 24.28
C LEU A 99 -19.29 8.59 22.80
N ILE A 100 -18.44 9.28 22.04
CA ILE A 100 -18.66 9.60 20.63
C ILE A 100 -17.74 8.74 19.78
N THR A 101 -18.31 7.82 18.99
CA THR A 101 -17.54 6.99 18.05
C THR A 101 -17.57 7.63 16.66
N VAL A 102 -16.41 7.83 16.02
CA VAL A 102 -16.29 8.53 14.71
C VAL A 102 -15.45 7.75 13.69
N GLU A 103 -15.80 7.84 12.40
CA GLU A 103 -14.96 7.44 11.27
C GLU A 103 -14.10 8.62 10.81
N LEU A 104 -12.78 8.45 10.75
CA LEU A 104 -11.87 9.44 10.21
C LEU A 104 -11.95 9.48 8.66
N THR A 105 -12.10 10.67 8.08
CA THR A 105 -12.36 10.87 6.64
C THR A 105 -11.21 11.53 5.89
N SER A 106 -10.26 12.14 6.61
CA SER A 106 -9.02 12.74 6.09
C SER A 106 -7.86 11.74 6.08
N ALA A 107 -7.02 11.80 5.05
CA ALA A 107 -5.73 11.09 5.04
C ALA A 107 -4.75 11.71 6.07
N PRO A 108 -3.77 10.94 6.61
CA PRO A 108 -3.50 9.53 6.29
C PRO A 108 -4.51 8.55 6.91
N TYR A 109 -5.09 8.89 8.07
CA TYR A 109 -5.92 8.03 8.94
C TYR A 109 -7.32 7.66 8.40
N LYS A 110 -7.56 7.78 7.10
CA LYS A 110 -8.91 7.64 6.52
C LYS A 110 -9.44 6.21 6.65
N GLY A 111 -10.64 6.07 7.22
CA GLY A 111 -11.33 4.80 7.46
C GLY A 111 -11.01 4.16 8.81
N GLN A 112 -10.10 4.75 9.60
CA GLN A 112 -9.96 4.37 11.00
C GLN A 112 -11.18 4.83 11.81
N VAL A 113 -11.55 4.06 12.83
CA VAL A 113 -12.60 4.39 13.77
C VAL A 113 -11.94 4.73 15.12
N VAL A 114 -12.24 5.90 15.67
CA VAL A 114 -11.73 6.35 16.97
C VAL A 114 -12.89 6.77 17.88
N GLN A 115 -12.63 6.80 19.18
CA GLN A 115 -13.59 7.24 20.19
C GLN A 115 -13.10 8.52 20.87
N SER A 116 -14.03 9.37 21.26
CA SER A 116 -13.80 10.59 22.03
C SER A 116 -14.82 10.66 23.16
N THR A 117 -14.37 10.99 24.36
CA THR A 117 -15.26 11.29 25.49
C THR A 117 -15.58 12.78 25.50
N SER A 118 -16.86 13.13 25.44
CA SER A 118 -17.34 14.50 25.66
C SER A 118 -17.90 14.61 27.07
N ILE A 119 -17.54 15.67 27.78
CA ILE A 119 -18.03 16.00 29.12
C ILE A 119 -18.72 17.36 29.02
N LYS A 120 -20.01 17.43 29.35
CA LYS A 120 -20.82 18.65 29.25
C LYS A 120 -20.65 19.50 30.52
N SER A 121 -20.65 20.82 30.34
CA SER A 121 -20.61 21.81 31.41
C SER A 121 -21.99 22.35 31.81
N GLY A 122 -23.04 21.98 31.09
CA GLY A 122 -24.38 22.56 31.19
C GLY A 122 -24.48 23.95 30.53
N ASN A 123 -23.49 24.36 29.74
CA ASN A 123 -23.38 25.70 29.17
C ASN A 123 -23.31 25.66 27.63
N PRO A 124 -24.37 26.09 26.91
CA PRO A 124 -24.47 26.00 25.45
C PRO A 124 -23.54 26.95 24.68
N ALA A 125 -22.68 27.72 25.37
CA ALA A 125 -21.59 28.48 24.74
C ALA A 125 -20.30 27.64 24.57
N TYR A 126 -20.14 26.56 25.34
CA TYR A 126 -18.97 25.68 25.32
C TYR A 126 -19.35 24.25 24.91
N ASP A 127 -20.48 23.77 25.40
CA ASP A 127 -21.03 22.48 25.04
C ASP A 127 -21.57 22.54 23.61
N PHE A 128 -21.17 21.58 22.78
CA PHE A 128 -21.75 21.36 21.46
C PHE A 128 -22.24 19.92 21.33
N ASP A 129 -23.44 19.78 20.78
CA ASP A 129 -24.05 18.48 20.56
C ASP A 129 -23.72 17.96 19.16
N VAL A 130 -23.52 16.65 19.07
CA VAL A 130 -23.31 15.93 17.83
C VAL A 130 -24.22 14.71 17.79
N LYS A 131 -24.47 14.19 16.58
CA LYS A 131 -25.36 13.05 16.36
C LYS A 131 -24.83 12.17 15.22
N PRO A 132 -25.24 10.89 15.14
CA PRO A 132 -24.90 10.02 14.02
C PRO A 132 -25.10 10.68 12.65
N GLY A 133 -24.06 10.60 11.82
CA GLY A 133 -24.01 11.18 10.49
C GLY A 133 -23.46 12.61 10.40
N ASP A 134 -23.33 13.35 11.51
CA ASP A 134 -22.71 14.69 11.48
C ASP A 134 -21.22 14.63 11.09
N ARG A 135 -20.69 15.77 10.62
CA ARG A 135 -19.29 15.93 10.26
C ARG A 135 -18.61 16.85 11.27
N VAL A 136 -17.46 16.42 11.77
CA VAL A 136 -16.69 17.12 12.80
C VAL A 136 -15.22 17.27 12.40
N VAL A 137 -14.54 18.16 13.09
CA VAL A 137 -13.08 18.22 13.18
C VAL A 137 -12.70 17.66 14.54
N MET A 138 -11.85 16.64 14.54
CA MET A 138 -11.16 16.12 15.71
C MET A 138 -9.87 16.91 15.91
N TRP A 139 -9.50 17.17 17.15
CA TRP A 139 -8.09 17.27 17.53
C TRP A 139 -7.60 15.84 17.84
N ALA A 140 -6.35 15.52 17.54
CA ALA A 140 -5.75 14.24 17.84
C ALA A 140 -4.25 14.39 18.14
N GLU A 141 -3.79 13.70 19.17
CA GLU A 141 -2.37 13.52 19.48
C GLU A 141 -1.86 12.26 18.76
N VAL A 142 -0.69 12.37 18.14
CA VAL A 142 -0.06 11.30 17.36
C VAL A 142 1.37 11.07 17.83
N CYS A 143 1.64 9.85 18.27
CA CYS A 143 2.97 9.34 18.65
C CYS A 143 3.34 8.21 17.68
N ASP A 144 4.59 8.17 17.19
CA ASP A 144 5.12 7.13 16.29
C ASP A 144 4.29 6.84 15.01
N GLY A 145 3.35 7.74 14.67
CA GLY A 145 2.43 7.62 13.54
C GLY A 145 1.05 7.03 13.88
N ASP A 146 0.83 6.55 15.11
CA ASP A 146 -0.47 6.10 15.62
C ASP A 146 -1.17 7.18 16.46
N ILE A 147 -2.52 7.17 16.46
CA ILE A 147 -3.33 8.11 17.25
C ILE A 147 -3.43 7.58 18.69
N VAL A 148 -2.93 8.35 19.66
CA VAL A 148 -2.96 7.98 21.09
C VAL A 148 -4.14 8.60 21.84
N GLU A 149 -4.52 9.84 21.49
CA GLU A 149 -5.70 10.52 22.01
C GLU A 149 -6.43 11.26 20.88
N ALA A 150 -7.76 11.33 20.93
CA ALA A 150 -8.58 12.07 19.97
C ALA A 150 -9.83 12.67 20.61
N HIS A 151 -10.05 13.96 20.38
CA HIS A 151 -11.19 14.71 20.92
C HIS A 151 -11.97 15.44 19.83
N VAL A 152 -13.31 15.41 19.91
CA VAL A 152 -14.14 16.26 19.03
C VAL A 152 -13.84 17.71 19.35
N PHE A 153 -13.28 18.46 18.40
CA PHE A 153 -12.87 19.85 18.60
C PHE A 153 -13.93 20.86 18.12
N SER A 154 -14.59 20.59 16.98
CA SER A 154 -15.70 21.42 16.48
C SER A 154 -16.51 20.77 15.34
N PRO A 155 -17.72 21.25 15.02
CA PRO A 155 -18.45 20.85 13.81
C PRO A 155 -17.77 21.31 12.50
N ASP A 156 -17.76 20.48 11.44
CA ASP A 156 -17.18 20.82 10.12
C ASP A 156 -18.05 21.78 9.31
N ARG A 157 -17.96 23.06 9.69
CA ARG A 157 -18.60 24.22 9.06
C ARG A 157 -18.00 24.56 7.67
N GLY A 158 -16.96 23.87 7.20
CA GLY A 158 -16.22 24.20 5.98
C GLY A 158 -17.03 24.20 4.68
N ARG A 159 -18.21 23.57 4.64
CA ARG A 159 -19.16 23.67 3.50
C ARG A 159 -20.06 24.90 3.56
N CYS A 160 -20.31 25.43 4.76
CA CYS A 160 -21.24 26.54 4.99
C CYS A 160 -20.52 27.90 4.95
N LEU A 161 -19.27 27.96 5.41
CA LEU A 161 -18.44 29.18 5.42
C LEU A 161 -18.19 29.78 4.03
N LYS A 162 -18.39 29.01 2.93
CA LYS A 162 -18.33 29.53 1.55
C LYS A 162 -19.25 30.73 1.30
N TRP A 163 -20.34 30.86 2.06
CA TRP A 163 -21.35 31.91 1.90
C TRP A 163 -21.19 33.08 2.90
N LEU A 164 -20.11 33.09 3.68
CA LEU A 164 -19.82 34.13 4.70
C LEU A 164 -18.66 35.06 4.32
N VAL A 165 -18.10 34.90 3.12
CA VAL A 165 -17.13 35.83 2.51
C VAL A 165 -17.76 36.35 1.22
N ALA A 166 -17.95 37.67 1.15
CA ALA A 166 -18.54 38.41 0.03
C ALA A 166 -17.70 39.68 -0.23
#